data_AF-A0A2D4H725-F1
#
_entry.id   AF-A0A2D4H725-F1
#
_cell.length_a   1.000
_cell.length_b   1.000
_cell.length_c   1.000
_cell.angle_alpha   90.00
_cell.angle_beta   90.00
_cell.angle_gamma   90.00
#
_symmetry.space_group_name_H-M   'P 1'
#
loop_
_entity.id
_entity.type
_entity.pdbx_description
1 polymer ?
#
loop_
_entity_poly.entity_id
_entity_poly.type
_entity_poly.pdbx_seq_one_letter_code
_entity_poly.pdbx_strand_id
1 'polypeptide(L)'
;ERPQCILNKPLSTDIITPPVCGNFFVDVGEECDCGSPKDCKSACCDARTCKLKHKAQCDSEECCEKCKFKKAGAKCRAAKDDCDLPELCTGRSAECPTDSF
;
A
#
# COMPACT_ATOMS: atom_id res chain seq x y z
N GLU A 1 -22.55 0.09 -11.48
CA GLU A 1 -21.30 -0.31 -12.18
C GLU A 1 -20.12 -0.18 -11.22
N ARG A 2 -19.09 -1.01 -11.35
CA ARG A 2 -17.81 -0.87 -10.61
C ARG A 2 -16.74 -0.46 -11.61
N PRO A 3 -16.39 0.83 -11.73
CA PRO A 3 -15.42 1.29 -12.71
C PRO A 3 -14.02 0.76 -12.36
N GLN A 4 -13.34 0.17 -13.32
CA GLN A 4 -12.05 -0.49 -13.08
C GLN A 4 -10.88 0.52 -12.92
N CYS A 5 -11.00 1.72 -13.50
CA CYS A 5 -9.91 2.70 -13.51
C CYS A 5 -9.55 3.29 -12.15
N ILE A 6 -10.42 3.14 -11.14
CA ILE A 6 -10.18 3.66 -9.78
C ILE A 6 -9.62 2.60 -8.82
N LEU A 7 -9.38 1.36 -9.31
CA LEU A 7 -8.86 0.28 -8.48
C LEU A 7 -7.33 0.31 -8.39
N ASN A 8 -6.66 0.83 -9.41
CA ASN A 8 -5.20 0.93 -9.40
C ASN A 8 -4.75 2.12 -8.56
N LYS A 9 -3.86 1.86 -7.60
CA LYS A 9 -3.14 2.93 -6.91
C LYS A 9 -2.18 3.60 -7.90
N PRO A 10 -2.22 4.93 -8.06
CA PRO A 10 -1.25 5.63 -8.90
C PRO A 10 0.16 5.44 -8.35
N LEU A 11 1.17 5.42 -9.22
CA LEU A 11 2.56 5.40 -8.79
C LEU A 11 2.89 6.75 -8.16
N SER A 12 3.70 6.77 -7.10
CA SER A 12 4.12 8.01 -6.45
C SER A 12 4.82 8.97 -7.42
N THR A 13 5.48 8.44 -8.46
CA THR A 13 6.13 9.23 -9.53
C THR A 13 5.16 9.93 -10.46
N ASP A 14 3.90 9.49 -10.52
CA ASP A 14 2.86 10.09 -11.39
C ASP A 14 2.17 11.27 -10.71
N ILE A 15 2.39 11.47 -9.40
CA ILE A 15 1.85 12.59 -8.64
C ILE A 15 2.75 13.82 -8.84
N ILE A 16 2.18 14.85 -9.47
CA ILE A 16 2.89 16.10 -9.79
C ILE A 16 2.85 17.14 -8.66
N THR A 17 2.01 16.92 -7.65
CA THR A 17 1.92 17.81 -6.50
C THR A 17 3.12 17.60 -5.56
N PRO A 18 3.54 18.62 -4.80
CA PRO A 18 4.58 18.44 -3.79
C PRO A 18 4.19 17.32 -2.79
N PRO A 19 5.14 16.47 -2.36
CA PRO A 19 4.90 15.46 -1.34
C PRO A 19 4.36 16.04 -0.04
N VAL A 20 3.37 15.38 0.57
CA VAL A 20 2.77 15.84 1.84
C VAL A 20 2.66 14.70 2.85
N CYS A 21 3.61 14.69 3.80
CA CYS A 21 3.57 13.75 4.91
C CYS A 21 2.35 13.98 5.80
N GLY A 22 1.49 12.96 5.89
CA GLY A 22 0.25 12.92 6.66
C GLY A 22 -1.02 13.01 5.81
N ASN A 23 -0.94 12.82 4.49
CA ASN A 23 -2.08 12.82 3.57
C ASN A 23 -2.64 11.42 3.26
N PHE A 24 -2.14 10.36 3.92
CA PHE A 24 -2.47 8.95 3.72
C PHE A 24 -2.00 8.34 2.38
N PHE A 25 -1.17 9.06 1.62
CA PHE A 25 -0.61 8.60 0.36
C PHE A 25 0.91 8.62 0.44
N VAL A 26 1.55 7.54 0.02
CA VAL A 26 3.03 7.46 0.05
C VAL A 26 3.57 8.22 -1.16
N ASP A 27 4.00 9.45 -0.94
CA ASP A 27 4.60 10.30 -1.97
C ASP A 27 6.09 9.98 -2.19
N VAL A 28 6.69 10.57 -3.24
CA VAL A 28 8.13 10.42 -3.50
C VAL A 28 8.95 10.92 -2.30
N GLY A 29 9.77 10.04 -1.73
CA GLY A 29 10.63 10.32 -0.57
C GLY A 29 10.10 9.77 0.75
N GLU A 30 8.84 9.38 0.79
CA GLU A 30 8.19 8.75 1.93
C GLU A 30 8.28 7.22 1.84
N GLU A 31 8.22 6.54 2.98
CA GLU A 31 8.22 5.07 3.06
C GLU A 31 6.88 4.52 3.57
N CYS A 32 6.08 5.39 4.20
CA CYS A 32 4.74 5.11 4.71
C CYS A 32 4.04 6.44 4.99
N ASP A 33 2.71 6.45 4.93
CA ASP A 33 1.90 7.57 5.37
C ASP A 33 0.64 7.03 6.07
N CYS A 34 0.52 7.31 7.36
CA CYS A 34 -0.60 6.90 8.22
C CYS A 34 -1.43 8.09 8.71
N GLY A 35 -1.30 9.25 8.06
CA GLY A 35 -1.94 10.50 8.45
C GLY A 35 -1.16 11.28 9.50
N SER A 36 -1.83 12.26 10.12
CA SER A 36 -1.22 13.11 11.15
C SER A 36 -0.75 12.30 12.38
N PRO A 37 0.20 12.80 13.18
CA PRO A 37 0.62 12.13 14.43
C PRO A 37 -0.50 11.85 15.43
N LYS A 38 -1.61 12.59 15.35
CA LYS A 38 -2.79 12.41 16.20
C LYS A 38 -3.67 11.26 15.73
N ASP A 39 -3.76 11.05 14.42
CA ASP A 39 -4.66 10.09 13.79
C ASP A 39 -3.97 8.74 13.51
N CYS A 40 -2.65 8.77 13.35
CA CYS A 40 -1.86 7.58 13.04
C CYS A 40 -1.89 6.57 14.20
N LYS A 41 -2.39 5.38 13.89
CA LYS A 41 -2.44 4.22 14.79
C LYS A 41 -1.41 3.14 14.42
N SER A 42 -0.57 3.42 13.43
CA SER A 42 0.41 2.46 12.93
C SER A 42 1.55 2.23 13.92
N ALA A 43 1.83 0.95 14.19
CA ALA A 43 3.04 0.52 14.86
C ALA A 43 4.26 0.50 13.92
N CYS A 44 4.03 0.60 12.61
CA CYS A 44 5.02 0.45 11.55
C CYS A 44 5.54 1.80 11.03
N CYS A 45 4.74 2.86 11.09
CA CYS A 45 5.07 4.17 10.54
C CYS A 45 5.30 5.22 11.62
N ASP A 46 6.30 6.09 11.43
CA ASP A 46 6.46 7.34 12.18
C ASP A 46 5.79 8.49 11.42
N ALA A 47 4.58 8.84 11.85
CA ALA A 47 3.74 9.88 11.26
C ALA A 47 4.36 11.29 11.21
N ARG A 48 5.41 11.57 11.98
CA ARG A 48 6.08 12.88 11.93
C ARG A 48 7.08 12.95 10.77
N THR A 49 7.56 11.79 10.30
CA THR A 49 8.64 11.72 9.32
C THR A 49 8.26 10.95 8.05
N CYS A 50 7.11 10.26 8.06
CA CYS A 50 6.67 9.37 6.99
C CYS A 50 7.74 8.31 6.63
N LYS A 51 8.42 7.84 7.68
CA LYS A 51 9.46 6.80 7.63
C LYS A 51 9.01 5.56 8.38
N LEU A 52 9.45 4.41 7.88
CA LEU A 52 9.21 3.15 8.56
C LEU A 52 9.99 3.11 9.89
N LYS A 53 9.31 2.67 10.94
CA LYS A 53 9.91 2.41 12.24
C LYS A 53 10.89 1.23 12.14
N HIS A 54 11.79 1.17 13.11
CA HIS A 54 12.84 0.14 13.14
C HIS A 54 12.26 -1.28 12.97
N LYS A 55 12.82 -2.06 12.04
CA LYS A 55 12.39 -3.42 11.63
C LYS A 55 11.07 -3.51 10.85
N ALA A 56 10.35 -2.42 10.59
CA ALA A 56 9.20 -2.47 9.69
C ALA A 56 9.68 -2.62 8.23
N GLN A 57 8.95 -3.39 7.43
CA GLN A 57 9.16 -3.55 5.98
C GLN A 57 8.08 -2.84 5.16
N CYS A 58 6.95 -2.53 5.78
CA CYS A 58 5.75 -1.98 5.17
C CYS A 58 4.82 -1.44 6.27
N ASP A 59 3.71 -0.79 5.87
CA ASP A 59 2.70 -0.28 6.80
C ASP A 59 1.27 -0.72 6.43
N SER A 60 0.64 -0.02 5.49
CA SER A 60 -0.80 -0.04 5.28
C SER A 60 -1.25 -0.73 3.99
N GLU A 61 -0.31 -1.23 3.17
CA GLU A 61 -0.59 -1.84 1.88
C GLU A 61 -1.21 -3.25 1.99
N GLU A 62 -1.91 -3.75 0.96
CA GLU A 62 -2.69 -5.00 1.08
C GLU A 62 -1.83 -6.24 1.33
N CYS A 63 -0.57 -6.24 0.88
CA CYS A 63 0.40 -7.30 1.13
C CYS A 63 1.28 -7.04 2.35
N CYS A 64 0.89 -6.12 3.24
CA CYS A 64 1.51 -5.94 4.55
C CYS A 64 0.69 -6.65 5.66
N GLU A 65 1.38 -7.31 6.58
CA GLU A 65 0.81 -7.83 7.82
C GLU A 65 1.81 -7.66 8.95
N LYS A 66 1.40 -6.98 10.04
CA LYS A 66 2.25 -6.75 11.22
C LYS A 66 3.63 -6.17 10.87
N CYS A 67 3.64 -5.15 10.00
CA CYS A 67 4.84 -4.48 9.49
C CYS A 67 5.80 -5.37 8.69
N LYS A 68 5.32 -6.49 8.15
CA LYS A 68 6.08 -7.46 7.36
C LYS A 68 5.35 -7.80 6.08
N PHE A 69 6.09 -8.14 5.03
CA PHE A 69 5.45 -8.64 3.81
C PHE A 69 4.72 -9.95 4.11
N LYS A 70 3.48 -10.05 3.63
CA LYS A 70 2.73 -11.30 3.61
C LYS A 70 3.51 -12.34 2.80
N LYS A 71 3.33 -13.62 3.12
CA LYS A 71 3.99 -14.70 2.39
C LYS A 71 3.60 -14.69 0.91
N ALA A 72 4.53 -15.13 0.06
CA ALA A 72 4.25 -15.36 -1.35
C ALA A 72 3.03 -16.28 -1.52
N GLY A 73 2.11 -15.91 -2.39
CA GLY A 73 0.87 -16.67 -2.64
C GLY A 73 -0.30 -16.28 -1.72
N ALA A 74 -0.13 -15.39 -0.75
CA ALA A 74 -1.25 -14.85 0.02
C ALA A 74 -2.13 -13.98 -0.88
N LYS A 75 -3.44 -14.23 -0.92
CA LYS A 75 -4.38 -13.46 -1.75
C LYS A 75 -4.52 -12.03 -1.23
N CYS A 76 -4.37 -11.04 -2.11
CA CYS A 76 -4.57 -9.61 -1.79
C CYS A 76 -5.78 -9.01 -2.49
N ARG A 77 -6.12 -9.47 -3.70
CA ARG A 77 -7.39 -9.17 -4.38
C ARG A 77 -8.09 -10.47 -4.76
N ALA A 78 -9.41 -10.48 -4.62
CA ALA A 78 -10.24 -11.60 -5.04
C ALA A 78 -10.76 -11.35 -6.45
N ALA A 79 -10.87 -12.42 -7.24
CA ALA A 79 -11.60 -12.40 -8.50
C ALA A 79 -13.03 -11.93 -8.29
N LYS A 80 -13.46 -11.00 -9.13
CA LYS A 80 -14.81 -10.45 -9.16
C LYS A 80 -15.79 -11.36 -9.88
N ASP A 81 -15.34 -12.05 -10.92
CA ASP A 81 -16.11 -12.97 -11.76
C ASP A 81 -15.19 -14.02 -12.41
N ASP A 82 -15.75 -14.90 -13.25
CA ASP A 82 -15.03 -16.02 -13.86
C ASP A 82 -14.02 -15.58 -14.95
N CYS A 83 -14.02 -14.30 -15.33
CA CYS A 83 -13.08 -13.68 -16.26
C CYS A 83 -12.08 -12.76 -15.55
N ASP A 84 -11.87 -12.95 -14.24
CA ASP A 84 -11.00 -12.13 -13.42
C ASP A 84 -10.05 -13.04 -12.60
N LEU A 85 -8.74 -12.76 -12.64
CA LEU A 85 -7.74 -13.59 -11.97
C LEU A 85 -7.40 -13.03 -10.58
N PRO A 86 -7.44 -13.80 -9.49
CA PRO A 86 -7.06 -13.26 -8.18
C PRO A 86 -5.56 -12.97 -8.08
N GLU A 87 -5.19 -11.82 -7.53
CA GLU A 87 -3.79 -11.45 -7.30
C GLU A 87 -3.30 -11.92 -5.95
N LEU A 88 -2.03 -12.32 -5.98
CA LEU A 88 -1.33 -12.90 -4.87
C LEU A 88 -0.10 -12.04 -4.54
N CYS A 89 0.14 -11.86 -3.25
CA CYS A 89 1.33 -11.21 -2.74
C CYS A 89 2.59 -11.95 -3.21
N THR A 90 3.62 -11.18 -3.53
CA THR A 90 4.90 -11.71 -4.03
C THR A 90 5.81 -12.24 -2.91
N GLY A 91 5.53 -11.88 -1.65
CA GLY A 91 6.43 -12.16 -0.53
C GLY A 91 7.62 -11.19 -0.41
N ARG A 92 7.73 -10.23 -1.32
CA ARG A 92 8.88 -9.31 -1.41
C ARG A 92 8.47 -7.84 -1.50
N SER A 93 7.18 -7.58 -1.67
CA SER A 93 6.58 -6.24 -1.71
C SER A 93 5.33 -6.22 -0.84
N ALA A 94 4.98 -5.02 -0.36
CA ALA A 94 3.74 -4.73 0.35
C ALA A 94 2.57 -4.43 -0.60
N GLU A 95 2.87 -4.11 -1.85
CA GLU A 95 1.85 -3.80 -2.87
C GLU A 95 1.20 -5.07 -3.40
N CYS A 96 -0.12 -5.02 -3.60
CA CYS A 96 -0.80 -6.01 -4.41
C CYS A 96 -0.47 -5.77 -5.89
N PRO A 97 -0.16 -6.82 -6.68
CA PRO A 97 0.04 -6.68 -8.12
C PRO A 97 -1.16 -6.03 -8.83
N THR A 98 -0.92 -5.45 -10.01
CA THR A 98 -1.96 -4.85 -10.85
C THR A 98 -3.02 -5.89 -11.23
N ASP A 99 -4.28 -5.44 -11.20
CA ASP A 99 -5.46 -6.21 -11.58
C ASP A 99 -5.32 -6.82 -12.99
N SER A 100 -5.44 -8.15 -13.06
CA SER A 100 -5.35 -8.97 -14.26
C SER A 100 -6.65 -9.76 -14.46
N PHE A 101 -7.11 -9.83 -15.71
CA PHE A 101 -8.36 -10.47 -16.11
C PHE A 101 -8.09 -11.74 -16.92
#